data_AF-A0A6N6VQF4-F1
#
_entry.id   AF-A0A6N6VQF4-F1
#
_cell.length_a   1.000
_cell.length_b   1.000
_cell.length_c   1.000
_cell.angle_alpha   90.00
_cell.angle_beta   90.00
_cell.angle_gamma   90.00
#
_symmetry.space_group_name_H-M   'P 1'
#
loop_
_entity.id
_entity.type
_entity.pdbx_description
1 polymer ?
#
loop_
_entity_poly.entity_id
_entity_poly.type
_entity_poly.pdbx_seq_one_letter_code
_entity_poly.pdbx_strand_id
1 'polypeptide(L)'
;MEELLNLIIQFNDILRKQIQSYLEFLPILDEEEIAISNYDLASLEKMVIIKDQHSRIAQSLEERRVIVLKKICYMMAFDPRGQNLSLKLFKFTFSTYIKNIKTLVGEVTYNKLLEQETTFNEISSEFEKTFEVVYPRIYRNQAILKKLMKNVSLSISLFQSEAEVGMNYDSLGKAQSLTNKNNGLSSMRVKA
;
A
#
# COMPACT_ATOMS: atom_id res chain seq x y z
N MET A 1 4.93 -34.77 -11.24
CA MET A 1 6.17 -34.25 -10.62
C MET A 1 6.81 -33.15 -11.45
N GLU A 2 6.97 -33.32 -12.76
CA GLU A 2 7.51 -32.28 -13.65
C GLU A 2 6.64 -31.01 -13.68
N GLU A 3 5.32 -31.15 -13.69
CA GLU A 3 4.39 -30.01 -13.57
C GLU A 3 4.58 -29.22 -12.25
N LEU A 4 4.75 -29.92 -11.12
CA LEU A 4 5.00 -29.29 -9.82
C LEU A 4 6.29 -28.46 -9.86
N LEU A 5 7.36 -29.03 -10.44
CA LEU A 5 8.63 -28.35 -10.60
C LEU A 5 8.46 -27.07 -11.44
N ASN A 6 7.74 -27.14 -12.57
CA ASN A 6 7.49 -26.00 -13.43
C ASN A 6 6.68 -24.91 -12.73
N LEU A 7 5.69 -25.28 -11.91
CA LEU A 7 4.93 -24.33 -11.10
C LEU A 7 5.80 -23.63 -10.05
N ILE A 8 6.72 -24.35 -9.41
CA ILE A 8 7.64 -23.76 -8.42
C ILE A 8 8.61 -22.79 -9.10
N ILE A 9 9.15 -23.14 -10.27
CA ILE A 9 9.99 -22.24 -11.07
C ILE A 9 9.20 -20.97 -11.42
N GLN A 10 7.98 -21.14 -11.93
CA GLN A 10 7.10 -20.00 -12.24
C GLN A 10 6.81 -19.14 -11.01
N PHE A 11 6.59 -19.75 -9.84
CA PHE A 11 6.38 -19.04 -8.59
C PHE A 11 7.60 -18.20 -8.17
N ASN A 12 8.79 -18.79 -8.26
CA ASN A 12 10.06 -18.10 -8.01
C ASN A 12 10.27 -16.93 -8.97
N ASP A 13 9.96 -17.10 -10.26
CA ASP A 13 10.04 -16.01 -11.24
C ASP A 13 9.07 -14.87 -10.96
N ILE A 14 7.84 -15.19 -10.52
CA ILE A 14 6.86 -14.17 -10.12
C ILE A 14 7.37 -13.40 -8.91
N LEU A 15 7.95 -14.07 -7.91
CA LEU A 15 8.54 -13.40 -6.75
C LEU A 15 9.68 -12.45 -7.14
N ARG A 16 10.59 -12.87 -8.03
CA ARG A 16 11.66 -11.99 -8.55
C ARG A 16 11.08 -10.74 -9.23
N LYS A 17 10.02 -10.90 -10.02
CA LYS A 17 9.32 -9.76 -10.64
C LYS A 17 8.65 -8.83 -9.63
N GLN A 18 8.10 -9.38 -8.53
CA GLN A 18 7.57 -8.56 -7.46
C GLN A 18 8.66 -7.78 -6.72
N ILE A 19 9.81 -8.40 -6.44
CA ILE A 19 10.98 -7.72 -5.86
C ILE A 19 11.38 -6.55 -6.77
N GLN A 20 11.55 -6.80 -8.06
CA GLN A 20 11.89 -5.76 -9.03
C GLN A 20 10.86 -4.62 -9.03
N SER A 21 9.57 -4.96 -9.03
CA SER A 21 8.49 -3.97 -8.95
C SER A 21 8.58 -3.11 -7.68
N TYR A 22 8.95 -3.68 -6.53
CA TYR A 22 9.16 -2.92 -5.29
C TYR A 22 10.42 -2.05 -5.33
N LEU A 23 11.49 -2.52 -5.95
CA LEU A 23 12.69 -1.70 -6.14
C LEU A 23 12.40 -0.49 -7.04
N GLU A 24 11.54 -0.64 -8.05
CA GLU A 24 11.07 0.46 -8.90
C GLU A 24 10.20 1.48 -8.14
N PHE A 25 9.57 1.09 -7.03
CA PHE A 25 8.87 2.04 -6.15
C PHE A 25 9.83 2.97 -5.40
N LEU A 26 11.10 2.58 -5.15
CA LEU A 26 12.03 3.39 -4.37
C LEU A 26 12.27 4.79 -4.95
N PRO A 27 12.68 4.96 -6.23
CA PRO A 27 12.87 6.29 -6.80
C PRO A 27 11.56 7.12 -6.84
N ILE A 28 10.42 6.46 -7.02
CA ILE A 28 9.11 7.13 -6.99
C ILE A 28 8.81 7.67 -5.59
N LEU A 29 9.16 6.91 -4.54
CA LEU A 29 9.02 7.34 -3.16
C LEU A 29 10.01 8.44 -2.78
N ASP A 30 11.23 8.39 -3.32
CA ASP A 30 12.21 9.48 -3.17
C ASP A 30 11.66 10.79 -3.76
N GLU A 31 11.15 10.76 -4.99
CA GLU A 31 10.53 11.92 -5.65
C GLU A 31 9.27 12.40 -4.90
N GLU A 32 8.42 11.48 -4.43
CA GLU A 32 7.24 11.85 -3.62
C GLU A 32 7.65 12.54 -2.31
N GLU A 33 8.63 12.01 -1.59
CA GLU A 33 9.09 12.59 -0.32
C GLU A 33 9.64 14.00 -0.51
N ILE A 34 10.35 14.25 -1.61
CA ILE A 34 10.82 15.59 -2.01
C ILE A 34 9.62 16.50 -2.32
N ALA A 35 8.67 16.03 -3.11
CA ALA A 35 7.48 16.80 -3.49
C ALA A 35 6.62 17.16 -2.27
N ILE A 36 6.42 16.23 -1.34
CA ILE A 36 5.75 16.47 -0.05
C ILE A 36 6.49 17.55 0.74
N SER A 37 7.82 17.44 0.85
CA SER A 37 8.63 18.36 1.65
C SER A 37 8.63 19.78 1.09
N ASN A 38 8.56 19.91 -0.23
CA ASN A 38 8.54 21.18 -0.95
C ASN A 38 7.12 21.75 -1.17
N TYR A 39 6.08 21.02 -0.75
CA TYR A 39 4.68 21.35 -1.05
C TYR A 39 4.42 21.53 -2.56
N ASP A 40 5.11 20.76 -3.40
CA ASP A 40 5.00 20.85 -4.86
C ASP A 40 3.83 19.99 -5.36
N LEU A 41 2.70 20.66 -5.63
CA LEU A 41 1.48 20.02 -6.10
C LEU A 41 1.65 19.34 -7.46
N ALA A 42 2.37 19.95 -8.40
CA ALA A 42 2.52 19.41 -9.75
C ALA A 42 3.37 18.14 -9.74
N SER A 43 4.44 18.13 -8.96
CA SER A 43 5.26 16.92 -8.77
C SER A 43 4.47 15.82 -8.04
N LEU A 44 3.67 16.16 -7.03
CA LEU A 44 2.80 15.19 -6.35
C LEU A 44 1.79 14.55 -7.29
N GLU A 45 1.14 15.32 -8.15
CA GLU A 45 0.18 14.82 -9.14
C GLU A 45 0.84 13.82 -10.09
N LYS A 46 2.03 14.16 -10.61
CA LYS A 46 2.83 13.24 -11.43
C LYS A 46 3.15 11.94 -10.68
N MET A 47 3.56 12.02 -9.41
CA MET A 47 3.87 10.84 -8.60
C MET A 47 2.66 9.95 -8.36
N VAL A 48 1.47 10.52 -8.16
CA VAL A 48 0.22 9.75 -8.02
C VAL A 48 -0.06 8.93 -9.28
N ILE A 49 0.07 9.52 -10.46
CA ILE A 49 -0.17 8.83 -11.73
C ILE A 49 0.81 7.67 -11.93
N ILE A 50 2.11 7.91 -11.70
CA ILE A 50 3.13 6.87 -11.85
C ILE A 50 2.89 5.74 -10.85
N LYS A 51 2.59 6.06 -9.58
CA LYS A 51 2.28 5.04 -8.57
C LYS A 51 1.06 4.21 -8.94
N ASP A 52 -0.01 4.80 -9.47
CA ASP A 52 -1.18 4.04 -9.91
C ASP A 52 -0.81 2.99 -10.97
N GLN A 53 0.02 3.35 -11.95
CA GLN A 53 0.49 2.41 -12.96
C GLN A 53 1.30 1.26 -12.35
N HIS A 54 2.27 1.57 -11.48
CA HIS A 54 3.08 0.53 -10.80
C HIS A 54 2.25 -0.33 -9.85
N SER A 55 1.27 0.25 -9.13
CA SER A 55 0.38 -0.49 -8.24
C SER A 55 -0.47 -1.51 -9.00
N ARG A 56 -0.97 -1.17 -10.20
CA ARG A 56 -1.70 -2.13 -11.05
C ARG A 56 -0.84 -3.30 -11.50
N ILE A 57 0.43 -3.05 -11.83
CA ILE A 57 1.38 -4.11 -12.18
C ILE A 57 1.64 -5.01 -10.97
N ALA A 58 1.91 -4.42 -9.81
CA ALA A 58 2.15 -5.16 -8.56
C ALA A 58 0.93 -6.02 -8.17
N GLN A 59 -0.28 -5.48 -8.31
CA GLN A 59 -1.53 -6.22 -8.07
C GLN A 59 -1.69 -7.41 -9.02
N SER A 60 -1.45 -7.22 -10.33
CA SER A 60 -1.50 -8.30 -11.32
C SER A 60 -0.49 -9.42 -11.02
N LEU A 61 0.72 -9.07 -10.56
CA LEU A 61 1.73 -10.04 -10.13
C LEU A 61 1.27 -10.80 -8.88
N GLU A 62 0.67 -10.12 -7.91
CA GLU A 62 0.15 -10.75 -6.69
C GLU A 62 -0.98 -11.73 -6.96
N GLU A 63 -1.93 -11.36 -7.82
CA GLU A 63 -3.01 -12.25 -8.24
C GLU A 63 -2.45 -13.52 -8.91
N ARG A 64 -1.49 -13.36 -9.83
CA ARG A 64 -0.79 -14.49 -10.47
C ARG A 64 -0.06 -15.36 -9.45
N ARG A 65 0.65 -14.74 -8.50
CA ARG A 65 1.36 -15.44 -7.43
C ARG A 65 0.42 -16.32 -6.61
N VAL A 66 -0.72 -15.76 -6.18
CA VAL A 66 -1.71 -16.47 -5.38
C VAL A 66 -2.32 -17.64 -6.17
N ILE A 67 -2.59 -17.46 -7.47
CA ILE A 67 -3.11 -18.54 -8.33
C ILE A 67 -2.09 -19.70 -8.42
N VAL A 68 -0.82 -19.40 -8.71
CA VAL A 68 0.23 -20.43 -8.83
C VAL A 68 0.44 -21.12 -7.48
N LEU A 69 0.48 -20.35 -6.39
CA LEU A 69 0.64 -20.88 -5.04
C LEU A 69 -0.47 -21.87 -4.67
N LYS A 70 -1.74 -21.54 -4.97
CA LYS A 70 -2.88 -22.44 -4.74
C LYS A 70 -2.73 -23.75 -5.51
N LYS A 71 -2.26 -23.72 -6.76
CA LYS A 71 -2.00 -24.92 -7.56
C LYS A 71 -0.90 -25.79 -6.95
N ILE A 72 0.21 -25.17 -6.52
CA ILE A 72 1.30 -25.86 -5.83
C ILE A 72 0.79 -26.54 -4.56
N CYS A 73 0.04 -25.81 -3.72
CA CYS A 73 -0.54 -26.35 -2.49
C CYS A 73 -1.44 -27.57 -2.77
N TYR A 74 -2.30 -27.49 -3.79
CA TYR A 74 -3.13 -28.62 -4.20
C TYR A 74 -2.30 -29.85 -4.62
N MET A 75 -1.25 -29.64 -5.42
CA MET A 75 -0.35 -30.74 -5.84
C MET A 75 0.44 -31.36 -4.70
N MET A 76 0.76 -30.59 -3.66
CA MET A 76 1.41 -31.07 -2.44
C MET A 76 0.42 -31.68 -1.44
N ALA A 77 -0.86 -31.79 -1.79
CA ALA A 77 -1.95 -32.19 -0.90
C ALA A 77 -2.02 -31.35 0.39
N PHE A 78 -1.64 -30.07 0.30
CA PHE A 78 -1.77 -29.10 1.38
C PHE A 78 -3.08 -28.35 1.23
N ASP A 79 -3.95 -28.45 2.23
CA ASP A 79 -5.20 -27.71 2.29
C ASP A 79 -5.02 -26.41 3.10
N PRO A 80 -5.02 -25.22 2.47
CA PRO A 80 -4.92 -23.96 3.18
C PRO A 80 -6.24 -23.45 3.77
N ARG A 81 -7.34 -24.21 3.72
CA ARG A 81 -8.66 -23.75 4.21
C ARG A 81 -8.57 -23.15 5.62
N GLY A 82 -9.01 -21.90 5.73
CA GLY A 82 -9.01 -21.13 6.98
C GLY A 82 -7.70 -20.38 7.29
N GLN A 83 -6.67 -20.50 6.46
CA GLN A 83 -5.40 -19.78 6.62
C GLN A 83 -5.14 -18.84 5.44
N ASN A 84 -4.61 -17.65 5.73
CA ASN A 84 -4.08 -16.77 4.70
C ASN A 84 -2.74 -17.33 4.20
N LEU A 85 -2.69 -17.70 2.92
CA LEU A 85 -1.49 -18.21 2.25
C LEU A 85 -0.39 -17.14 2.26
N SER A 86 0.54 -17.26 3.22
CA SER A 86 1.72 -16.39 3.35
C SER A 86 2.98 -17.09 2.85
N LEU A 87 4.00 -16.30 2.48
CA LEU A 87 5.31 -16.85 2.08
C LEU A 87 5.95 -17.66 3.21
N LYS A 88 5.80 -17.21 4.46
CA LYS A 88 6.30 -17.92 5.65
C LYS A 88 5.62 -19.29 5.83
N LEU A 89 4.30 -19.35 5.67
CA LEU A 89 3.57 -20.61 5.72
C LEU A 89 4.00 -21.56 4.59
N PHE A 90 4.13 -21.02 3.38
CA PHE A 90 4.58 -21.80 2.24
C PHE A 90 6.00 -22.34 2.43
N LYS A 91 6.94 -21.51 2.93
CA LYS A 91 8.31 -21.91 3.25
C LYS A 91 8.37 -23.13 4.16
N PHE A 92 7.62 -23.10 5.26
CA PHE A 92 7.56 -24.22 6.19
C PHE A 92 6.94 -25.48 5.55
N THR A 93 5.84 -25.30 4.83
CA THR A 93 5.09 -26.39 4.20
C THR A 93 5.92 -27.06 3.11
N PHE A 94 6.58 -26.27 2.27
CA PHE A 94 7.42 -26.78 1.19
C PHE A 94 8.62 -27.55 1.73
N SER A 95 9.31 -27.03 2.74
CA SER A 95 10.42 -27.74 3.37
C SER A 95 10.00 -29.08 3.98
N THR A 96 8.83 -29.10 4.64
CA THR A 96 8.27 -30.33 5.21
C THR A 96 7.92 -31.34 4.12
N TYR A 97 7.31 -30.88 3.02
CA TYR A 97 6.98 -31.71 1.87
C TYR A 97 8.24 -32.34 1.26
N ILE A 98 9.30 -31.56 0.99
CA ILE A 98 10.57 -32.07 0.43
C ILE A 98 11.13 -33.19 1.31
N LYS A 99 11.19 -33.00 2.63
CA LYS A 99 11.67 -34.04 3.56
C LYS A 99 10.86 -35.34 3.46
N ASN A 100 9.54 -35.23 3.32
CA ASN A 100 8.64 -36.38 3.30
C ASN A 100 8.68 -37.16 1.99
N ILE A 101 8.98 -36.52 0.86
CA ILE A 101 9.03 -37.19 -0.45
C ILE A 101 10.37 -37.83 -0.77
N LYS A 102 11.41 -37.63 0.05
CA LYS A 102 12.79 -38.09 -0.22
C LYS A 102 12.88 -39.57 -0.62
N THR A 103 12.09 -40.43 0.00
CA THR A 103 12.07 -41.88 -0.26
C THR A 103 11.06 -42.30 -1.34
N LEU A 104 10.24 -41.36 -1.82
CA LEU A 104 9.12 -41.60 -2.72
C LEU A 104 9.41 -41.18 -4.17
N VAL A 105 10.44 -40.34 -4.39
CA VAL A 105 10.82 -39.83 -5.72
C VAL A 105 12.24 -40.22 -6.07
N GLY A 106 12.51 -40.35 -7.37
CA GLY A 106 13.87 -40.62 -7.85
C GLY A 106 14.84 -39.49 -7.50
N GLU A 107 16.11 -39.86 -7.25
CA GLU A 107 17.17 -38.96 -6.77
C GLU A 107 17.31 -37.68 -7.62
N VAL A 108 17.27 -37.82 -8.96
CA VAL A 108 17.35 -36.67 -9.88
C VAL A 108 16.20 -35.67 -9.66
N THR A 109 14.98 -36.17 -9.46
CA THR A 109 13.81 -35.30 -9.26
C THR A 109 13.84 -34.66 -7.88
N TYR A 110 14.26 -35.40 -6.87
CA TYR A 110 14.46 -34.89 -5.51
C TYR A 110 15.46 -33.74 -5.49
N ASN A 111 16.63 -33.91 -6.11
CA ASN A 111 17.69 -32.90 -6.14
C ASN A 111 17.23 -31.62 -6.84
N LYS A 112 16.47 -31.73 -7.95
CA LYS A 112 15.89 -30.55 -8.63
C LYS A 112 14.92 -29.79 -7.73
N LEU A 113 14.10 -30.48 -6.95
CA LEU A 113 13.17 -29.82 -6.03
C LEU A 113 13.89 -29.18 -4.85
N LEU A 114 14.96 -29.80 -4.34
CA LEU A 114 15.81 -29.25 -3.29
C LEU A 114 16.54 -27.97 -3.75
N GLU A 115 17.00 -27.95 -5.00
CA GLU A 115 17.55 -26.74 -5.62
C GLU A 115 16.50 -25.62 -5.65
N GLN A 116 15.27 -25.93 -6.07
CA GLN A 116 14.17 -24.96 -6.08
C GLN A 116 13.76 -24.49 -4.68
N GLU A 117 13.83 -25.33 -3.64
CA GLU A 117 13.65 -24.93 -2.25
C GLU A 117 14.72 -23.93 -1.81
N THR A 118 15.97 -24.18 -2.18
CA THR A 118 17.10 -23.30 -1.87
C THR A 118 16.92 -21.94 -2.56
N THR A 119 16.65 -21.95 -3.86
CA THR A 119 16.34 -20.73 -4.64
C THR A 119 15.15 -19.96 -4.05
N PHE A 120 14.06 -20.66 -3.70
CA PHE A 120 12.90 -20.04 -3.07
C PHE A 120 13.27 -19.35 -1.75
N ASN A 121 14.09 -19.99 -0.90
CA ASN A 121 14.49 -19.44 0.39
C ASN A 121 15.30 -18.15 0.25
N GLU A 122 16.19 -18.08 -0.75
CA GLU A 122 16.96 -16.89 -1.09
C GLU A 122 16.04 -15.75 -1.55
N ILE A 123 15.19 -16.03 -2.55
CA ILE A 123 14.25 -15.05 -3.10
C ILE A 123 13.28 -14.55 -2.02
N SER A 124 12.75 -15.44 -1.18
CA SER A 124 11.84 -15.07 -0.09
C SER A 124 12.51 -14.13 0.91
N SER A 125 13.80 -14.36 1.23
CA SER A 125 14.57 -13.49 2.11
C SER A 125 14.80 -12.10 1.49
N GLU A 126 15.11 -12.05 0.20
CA GLU A 126 15.25 -10.79 -0.54
C GLU A 126 13.93 -10.01 -0.65
N PHE A 127 12.82 -10.72 -0.87
CA PHE A 127 11.48 -10.14 -0.86
C PHE A 127 11.15 -9.49 0.49
N GLU A 128 11.38 -10.20 1.59
CA GLU A 128 11.14 -9.67 2.95
C GLU A 128 11.98 -8.40 3.20
N LYS A 129 13.28 -8.43 2.88
CA LYS A 129 14.15 -7.26 3.02
C LYS A 129 13.68 -6.06 2.20
N THR A 130 13.33 -6.29 0.93
CA THR A 130 12.83 -5.22 0.05
C THR A 130 11.53 -4.64 0.58
N PHE A 131 10.62 -5.50 1.05
CA PHE A 131 9.35 -5.09 1.63
C PHE A 131 9.53 -4.23 2.89
N GLU A 132 10.45 -4.62 3.78
CA GLU A 132 10.79 -3.87 5.00
C GLU A 132 11.32 -2.46 4.73
N VAL A 133 11.89 -2.21 3.54
CA VAL A 133 12.33 -0.87 3.13
C VAL A 133 11.18 -0.07 2.53
N VAL A 134 10.40 -0.67 1.63
CA VAL A 134 9.38 0.05 0.85
C VAL A 134 8.13 0.36 1.66
N TYR A 135 7.61 -0.63 2.41
CA TYR A 135 6.33 -0.51 3.10
C TYR A 135 6.28 0.64 4.14
N PRO A 136 7.28 0.82 5.03
CA PRO A 136 7.26 1.91 6.00
C PRO A 136 7.25 3.30 5.36
N ARG A 137 7.92 3.47 4.20
CA ARG A 137 7.96 4.73 3.46
C ARG A 137 6.60 5.10 2.89
N ILE A 138 5.93 4.14 2.25
CA ILE A 138 4.55 4.31 1.76
C ILE A 138 3.63 4.73 2.92
N TYR A 139 3.72 4.04 4.06
CA TYR A 139 2.89 4.33 5.23
C TYR A 139 3.17 5.73 5.80
N ARG A 140 4.44 6.12 5.89
CA ARG A 140 4.86 7.46 6.33
C ARG A 140 4.31 8.54 5.40
N ASN A 141 4.47 8.40 4.09
CA ASN A 141 3.97 9.36 3.10
C ASN A 141 2.45 9.50 3.21
N GLN A 142 1.73 8.39 3.31
CA GLN A 142 0.29 8.37 3.53
C GLN A 142 -0.11 9.15 4.80
N ALA A 143 0.60 8.95 5.91
CA ALA A 143 0.30 9.64 7.16
C ALA A 143 0.49 11.16 7.05
N ILE A 144 1.50 11.62 6.32
CA ILE A 144 1.74 13.06 6.08
C ILE A 144 0.64 13.63 5.20
N LEU A 145 0.32 13.00 4.07
CA LEU A 145 -0.72 13.46 3.15
C LEU A 145 -2.09 13.54 3.83
N LYS A 146 -2.44 12.58 4.69
CA LYS A 146 -3.68 12.63 5.49
C LYS A 146 -3.72 13.84 6.44
N LYS A 147 -2.59 14.21 7.04
CA LYS A 147 -2.50 15.42 7.90
C LYS A 147 -2.68 16.70 7.07
N LEU A 148 -2.05 16.77 5.90
CA LEU A 148 -2.21 17.91 4.98
C LEU A 148 -3.67 18.07 4.56
N MET A 149 -4.34 16.98 4.17
CA MET A 149 -5.76 16.97 3.84
C MET A 149 -6.64 17.48 4.99
N LYS A 150 -6.35 17.04 6.23
CA LYS A 150 -7.07 17.52 7.42
C LYS A 150 -6.91 19.03 7.60
N ASN A 151 -5.71 19.57 7.43
CA ASN A 151 -5.45 21.01 7.55
C ASN A 151 -6.21 21.81 6.49
N VAL A 152 -6.18 21.36 5.23
CA VAL A 152 -6.94 21.99 4.14
C VAL A 152 -8.44 21.98 4.44
N SER A 153 -8.97 20.84 4.92
CA SER A 153 -10.38 20.72 5.29
C SER A 153 -10.78 21.69 6.41
N LEU A 154 -9.94 21.83 7.43
CA LEU A 154 -10.14 22.80 8.51
C LEU A 154 -10.14 24.24 7.97
N SER A 155 -9.16 24.61 7.14
CA SER A 155 -9.12 25.93 6.53
C SER A 155 -10.38 26.23 5.71
N ILE A 156 -10.83 25.28 4.88
CA ILE A 156 -12.08 25.44 4.10
C ILE A 156 -13.28 25.64 5.04
N SER A 157 -13.39 24.85 6.11
CA SER A 157 -14.50 24.99 7.06
C SER A 157 -14.54 26.35 7.76
N LEU A 158 -13.36 26.90 8.08
CA LEU A 158 -13.25 28.24 8.66
C LEU A 158 -13.75 29.30 7.68
N PHE A 159 -13.25 29.30 6.44
CA PHE A 159 -13.68 30.24 5.41
C PHE A 159 -15.17 30.10 5.05
N GLN A 160 -15.72 28.88 5.05
CA GLN A 160 -17.15 28.65 4.86
C GLN A 160 -17.96 29.24 6.00
N SER A 161 -17.55 29.02 7.25
CA SER A 161 -18.23 29.60 8.43
C SER A 161 -18.17 31.14 8.42
N GLU A 162 -17.04 31.73 8.03
CA GLU A 162 -16.90 33.18 7.88
C GLU A 162 -17.73 33.72 6.72
N ALA A 163 -17.80 33.01 5.59
CA ALA A 163 -18.66 33.39 4.47
C ALA A 163 -20.13 33.34 4.85
N GLU A 164 -20.58 32.33 5.59
CA GLU A 164 -21.95 32.23 6.11
C GLU A 164 -22.26 33.35 7.10
N VAL A 165 -21.33 33.66 8.02
CA VAL A 165 -21.48 34.78 8.97
C VAL A 165 -21.41 36.15 8.26
N GLY A 166 -20.53 36.33 7.27
CA GLY A 166 -20.37 37.56 6.49
C GLY A 166 -21.54 37.84 5.54
N MET A 167 -22.11 36.80 4.93
CA MET A 167 -23.38 36.87 4.19
C MET A 167 -24.56 37.20 5.12
N ASN A 168 -24.48 36.80 6.40
CA ASN A 168 -25.42 37.25 7.42
C ASN A 168 -25.20 38.71 7.85
N TYR A 169 -23.99 39.25 7.78
CA TYR A 169 -23.74 40.69 8.00
C TYR A 169 -24.32 41.56 6.88
N ASP A 170 -24.30 41.10 5.62
CA ASP A 170 -24.91 41.85 4.51
C ASP A 170 -26.45 41.84 4.54
N SER A 171 -27.05 40.78 5.09
CA SER A 171 -28.50 40.68 5.29
C SER A 171 -28.98 41.36 6.58
N LEU A 172 -28.19 41.34 7.66
CA LEU A 172 -28.49 42.07 8.90
C LEU A 172 -28.13 43.56 8.82
N GLY A 173 -27.11 43.94 8.04
CA GLY A 173 -26.72 45.34 7.81
C GLY A 173 -27.73 46.10 6.94
N LYS A 174 -28.40 45.42 5.99
CA LYS A 174 -29.56 45.96 5.28
C LYS A 174 -30.83 45.99 6.13
N ALA A 175 -30.99 45.06 7.07
CA ALA A 175 -32.12 45.07 8.00
C ALA A 175 -31.99 46.18 9.07
N GLN A 176 -30.77 46.50 9.52
CA GLN A 176 -30.56 47.51 10.56
C GLN A 176 -30.56 48.96 10.06
N SER A 177 -30.37 49.23 8.77
CA SER A 177 -30.55 50.60 8.24
C SER A 177 -32.03 51.03 8.16
N LEU A 178 -32.96 50.08 8.20
CA LEU A 178 -34.40 50.33 8.17
C LEU A 178 -35.05 50.38 9.57
N THR A 179 -34.35 50.00 10.65
CA THR A 179 -34.95 49.92 12.00
C THR A 179 -34.24 50.71 13.10
N ASN A 180 -33.24 51.55 12.80
CA ASN A 180 -32.64 52.43 13.80
C ASN A 180 -33.51 53.69 14.09
N LYS A 181 -34.65 53.45 14.75
CA LYS A 181 -35.19 54.35 15.76
C LYS A 181 -35.11 53.64 17.11
N ASN A 182 -34.22 54.16 17.97
CA ASN A 182 -34.13 53.99 19.43
C ASN A 182 -33.47 52.74 20.03
N ASN A 183 -32.33 53.03 20.68
CA ASN A 183 -31.88 52.60 22.01
C ASN A 183 -31.44 51.15 22.25
N GLY A 184 -30.15 51.01 22.64
CA GLY A 184 -29.74 50.02 23.64
C GLY A 184 -28.40 49.35 23.38
N LEU A 185 -27.32 49.95 23.92
CA LEU A 185 -25.98 49.36 24.01
C LEU A 185 -26.00 47.93 24.58
N SER A 186 -25.36 46.98 23.89
CA SER A 186 -24.95 45.69 24.44
C SER A 186 -23.47 45.47 24.16
N SER A 187 -22.65 45.61 25.20
CA SER A 187 -21.20 45.46 25.18
C SER A 187 -20.78 43.99 25.10
N MET A 188 -19.95 43.64 24.12
CA MET A 188 -19.28 42.34 24.05
C MET A 188 -17.87 42.48 24.68
N ARG A 189 -17.63 41.75 25.77
CA ARG A 189 -16.35 41.75 26.50
C ARG A 189 -15.41 40.73 25.84
N VAL A 190 -14.36 41.20 25.19
CA VAL A 190 -13.25 40.35 24.71
C VAL A 190 -12.31 40.09 25.89
N LYS A 191 -12.03 38.81 26.20
CA LYS A 191 -10.96 38.43 27.13
C LYS A 191 -9.64 38.30 26.35
N ALA A 192 -8.65 39.07 26.76
CA ALA A 192 -7.24 38.78 26.52
C ALA A 192 -6.72 37.79 27.57
#